data_AF-A0A6H1ZXR0-F1
#
_entry.id   AF-A0A6H1ZXR0-F1
#
_cell.length_a   1.000
_cell.length_b   1.000
_cell.length_c   1.000
_cell.angle_alpha   90.00
_cell.angle_beta   90.00
_cell.angle_gamma   90.00
#
_symmetry.space_group_name_H-M   'P 1'
#
loop_
_entity.id
_entity.type
_entity.pdbx_description
1 polymer ?
#
loop_
_entity_poly.entity_id
_entity_poly.type
_entity_poly.pdbx_seq_one_letter_code
_entity_poly.pdbx_strand_id
1 'polypeptide(L)' 'MQLNEKGQCPICKRKPIVYKTNFYTKDGPEKFCTRCCRSFDIETGDQKENWYWKKTATGFERKR' A
#
# COMPACT_ATOMS: atom_id res chain seq x y z
N MET A 1 -3.74 -1.50 -8.55
CA MET A 1 -4.87 -1.64 -7.60
C MET A 1 -4.82 -0.43 -6.68
N GLN A 2 -5.94 0.23 -6.45
CA GLN A 2 -6.00 1.53 -5.75
C GLN A 2 -6.87 1.43 -4.49
N LEU A 3 -6.70 2.36 -3.55
CA LEU A 3 -7.64 2.55 -2.44
C LEU A 3 -9.06 2.77 -2.96
N ASN A 4 -10.05 2.34 -2.18
CA ASN A 4 -11.45 2.60 -2.53
C ASN A 4 -11.81 4.08 -2.32
N GLU A 5 -13.01 4.48 -2.72
CA GLU A 5 -13.54 5.85 -2.59
C GLU A 5 -13.53 6.38 -1.14
N LYS A 6 -13.53 5.48 -0.15
CA LYS A 6 -13.46 5.81 1.28
C LYS A 6 -12.03 5.86 1.81
N GLY A 7 -11.02 5.73 0.95
CA GLY A 7 -9.60 5.68 1.31
C GLY A 7 -9.21 4.40 2.07
N GLN A 8 -9.95 3.30 1.89
CA GLN A 8 -9.69 2.01 2.55
C GLN A 8 -9.01 1.02 1.60
N CYS A 9 -8.36 0.02 2.18
CA CYS A 9 -7.77 -1.07 1.40
C CYS A 9 -8.87 -1.79 0.59
N PRO A 10 -8.70 -1.96 -0.74
CA PRO A 10 -9.73 -2.55 -1.60
C PRO A 10 -9.99 -4.03 -1.30
N ILE A 11 -9.05 -4.73 -0.66
CA ILE A 11 -9.15 -6.16 -0.35
C ILE A 11 -9.83 -6.42 0.99
N CYS A 12 -9.34 -5.78 2.07
CA CYS A 12 -9.84 -6.06 3.42
C CYS A 12 -10.73 -4.96 3.99
N LYS A 13 -10.97 -3.88 3.24
CA LYS A 13 -11.81 -2.72 3.61
C LYS A 13 -11.38 -1.99 4.89
N ARG A 14 -10.21 -2.32 5.45
CA ARG A 14 -9.63 -1.58 6.59
C ARG A 14 -8.98 -0.29 6.12
N LYS A 15 -9.08 0.75 6.95
CA LYS A 15 -8.38 2.02 6.75
C LYS A 15 -6.87 1.81 6.96
N PRO A 16 -6.01 2.10 5.97
CA PRO A 16 -4.57 2.05 6.14
C PRO A 16 -4.06 3.07 7.16
N ILE A 17 -2.93 2.77 7.80
CA ILE A 17 -2.17 3.71 8.61
C ILE A 17 -1.42 4.66 7.67
N VAL A 18 -1.33 5.93 8.02
CA VAL A 18 -0.62 6.94 7.22
C VAL A 18 0.76 7.16 7.81
N TYR A 19 1.80 6.84 7.05
CA TYR A 19 3.18 7.23 7.33
C TYR A 19 3.50 8.49 6.56
N LYS A 20 3.68 9.60 7.28
CA LYS A 20 3.95 10.93 6.68
C LYS A 20 5.43 11.21 6.45
N THR A 21 6.31 10.35 6.95
CA THR A 21 7.76 10.56 6.97
C THR A 21 8.48 9.30 6.47
N ASN A 22 9.67 9.50 5.92
CA ASN A 22 10.50 8.43 5.35
C ASN A 22 11.18 7.57 6.42
N PHE A 23 10.92 7.83 7.70
CA PHE A 23 11.59 7.13 8.81
C PHE A 23 11.21 5.66 8.87
N TYR A 24 9.97 5.34 8.47
CA TYR A 24 9.43 3.98 8.47
C TYR A 24 9.22 3.42 7.05
N THR A 25 9.49 4.22 6.02
CA THR A 25 9.08 3.93 4.65
C THR A 25 10.22 4.29 3.70
N LYS A 26 10.66 3.30 2.92
CA LYS A 26 11.84 3.42 2.05
C LYS A 26 11.65 4.49 0.97
N ASP A 27 10.43 4.59 0.44
CA ASP A 27 10.12 5.33 -0.79
C ASP A 27 9.19 6.53 -0.55
N GLY A 28 9.31 7.17 0.61
CA GLY A 28 8.52 8.36 0.94
C GLY A 28 7.26 8.10 1.76
N PRO A 29 6.43 9.13 1.99
CA PRO A 29 5.14 9.00 2.65
C PRO A 29 4.25 7.96 1.95
N GLU A 30 3.55 7.14 2.73
CA GLU A 30 2.65 6.11 2.20
C GLU A 30 1.53 5.74 3.16
N LYS A 31 0.53 5.05 2.64
CA LYS A 31 -0.58 4.44 3.38
C LYS A 31 -0.35 2.94 3.47
N PHE A 32 -0.22 2.40 4.67
CA PHE A 32 0.07 0.99 4.91
C PHE A 32 -1.12 0.24 5.53
N CYS A 33 -1.55 -0.84 4.88
CA CYS A 33 -2.59 -1.71 5.40
C CYS A 33 -1.99 -2.82 6.27
N THR A 34 -2.18 -2.74 7.59
CA THR A 34 -1.67 -3.74 8.56
C THR A 34 -2.25 -5.14 8.41
N ARG A 35 -3.42 -5.30 7.76
CA ARG A 35 -4.04 -6.62 7.57
C ARG A 35 -3.51 -7.38 6.36
N CYS A 36 -3.21 -6.65 5.27
CA CYS A 36 -2.78 -7.24 4.01
C CYS A 36 -1.33 -6.93 3.67
N CYS A 37 -0.64 -6.19 4.53
CA CYS A 37 0.71 -5.67 4.33
C CYS A 37 0.90 -4.89 3.02
N ARG A 38 -0.17 -4.32 2.44
CA ARG A 38 -0.09 -3.52 1.21
C ARG A 38 0.27 -2.08 1.54
N SER A 39 1.23 -1.52 0.81
CA SER A 39 1.53 -0.08 0.82
C SER A 39 0.85 0.60 -0.35
N PHE A 40 0.39 1.82 -0.16
CA PHE A 40 -0.26 2.65 -1.16
C PHE A 40 0.35 4.05 -1.16
N ASP A 41 0.42 4.68 -2.32
CA ASP A 41 0.81 6.07 -2.43
C ASP A 41 -0.16 6.98 -1.66
N ILE A 42 0.38 8.00 -0.98
CA ILE A 42 -0.44 8.86 -0.14
C ILE A 42 -1.34 9.77 -0.98
N GLU A 43 -0.87 10.21 -2.14
CA GLU A 43 -1.52 11.16 -3.04
C GLU A 43 -2.42 10.43 -4.03
N THR A 44 -1.88 9.45 -4.76
CA THR A 44 -2.65 8.75 -5.80
C THR A 44 -3.48 7.61 -5.24
N GLY A 45 -3.09 7.04 -4.10
CA GLY A 45 -3.74 5.85 -3.54
C GLY A 45 -3.40 4.56 -4.27
N ASP A 46 -2.46 4.59 -5.23
CA ASP A 46 -2.02 3.41 -5.96
C ASP A 46 -1.19 2.48 -5.09
N GLN A 47 -1.38 1.17 -5.24
CA GLN A 47 -0.54 0.19 -4.56
C GLN A 47 0.93 0.35 -5.01
N LYS A 48 1.83 0.43 -4.03
CA LYS A 48 3.28 0.47 -4.20
C LYS A 48 3.90 -0.91 -3.92
N GLU A 49 5.09 -1.13 -4.47
CA GLU A 49 5.93 -2.26 -4.04
C GLU A 49 6.39 -2.02 -2.61
N ASN A 50 6.57 -3.10 -1.86
CA ASN A 50 7.18 -3.03 -0.53
C ASN A 50 7.90 -4.34 -0.19
N TRP A 51 8.29 -4.53 1.06
CA TRP A 51 8.96 -5.74 1.52
C TRP A 51 8.13 -7.01 1.35
N TYR A 52 6.80 -6.91 1.27
CA TYR A 52 5.88 -8.05 1.15
C TYR A 52 5.28 -8.22 -0.26
N TRP A 53 5.16 -7.16 -1.05
CA TRP A 53 4.54 -7.16 -2.38
C TRP A 53 5.51 -6.69 -3.47
N LYS A 54 5.52 -7.39 -4.60
CA LYS A 54 6.23 -7.03 -5.83
C LYS A 54 5.22 -6.75 -6.95
N LYS A 55 5.49 -5.74 -7.77
CA LYS A 55 4.73 -5.43 -8.97
C LYS A 55 5.19 -6.35 -10.10
N THR A 56 4.25 -7.01 -10.75
CA THR A 56 4.45 -7.92 -11.88
C THR A 56 3.62 -7.44 -13.06
N ALA A 57 3.79 -8.07 -14.23
CA ALA A 57 3.01 -7.75 -15.43
C ALA A 57 1.49 -7.92 -15.23
N THR A 58 1.09 -8.83 -14.34
CA THR A 58 -0.31 -9.16 -14.03
C THR A 58 -0.87 -8.37 -12.85
N GLY A 59 -0.04 -7.64 -12.10
CA GLY A 59 -0.48 -6.87 -10.94
C GLY A 59 0.53 -6.88 -9.79
N PHE A 60 0.10 -7.34 -8.62
CA PHE A 60 0.94 -7.44 -7.43
C PHE A 60 0.92 -8.84 -6.83
N GLU A 61 2.10 -9.40 -6.61
CA GLU A 61 2.30 -10.73 -6.05
C GLU A 61 3.08 -10.66 -4.74
N ARG A 62 2.86 -11.65 -3.87
CA ARG A 62 3.57 -11.74 -2.58
C ARG A 62 5.01 -12.18 -2.84
N LYS A 63 5.97 -11.47 -2.24
CA LYS A 63 7.36 -11.90 -2.19
C LYS A 63 7.43 -13.17 -1.32
N ARG A 64 8.04 -14.22 -1.85
CA ARG A 64 8.37 -15.43 -1.08
C ARG A 64 9.57 -15.15 -0.18
#